data_AF-A0A6F8XF86-F1
#
_entry.id   AF-A0A6F8XF86-F1
#
_cell.length_a   1.000
_cell.length_b   1.000
_cell.length_c   1.000
_cell.angle_alpha   90.00
_cell.angle_beta   90.00
_cell.angle_gamma   90.00
#
_symmetry.space_group_name_H-M   'P 1'
#
loop_
_entity.id
_entity.type
_entity.pdbx_description
1 polymer ?
#
loop_
_entity_poly.entity_id
_entity_poly.type
_entity_poly.pdbx_seq_one_letter_code
_entity_poly.pdbx_strand_id
1 'polypeptide(L)' 'MSALYALGERVVIRDCEWIVRRADPSDDGGYVLTVEGLSELVSGKSARFLIKLEE' A
#
# COMPACT_ATOMS: atom_id res chain seq x y z
N MET A 1 9.07 -17.09 0.46
CA MET A 1 9.40 -15.67 0.67
C MET A 1 8.21 -15.04 1.39
N SER A 2 8.40 -14.53 2.60
CA SER A 2 7.34 -13.77 3.28
C SER A 2 7.28 -12.39 2.60
N ALA A 3 6.10 -12.00 2.09
CA ALA A 3 5.91 -10.65 1.60
C ALA A 3 6.06 -9.68 2.78
N LEU A 4 6.76 -8.56 2.59
CA LEU A 4 6.95 -7.54 3.62
C LEU A 4 5.62 -6.93 4.10
N TYR A 5 4.56 -7.02 3.27
CA TYR A 5 3.24 -6.49 3.57
C TYR A 5 2.19 -7.59 3.48
N ALA A 6 1.35 -7.68 4.51
CA ALA A 6 0.26 -8.64 4.58
C ALA A 6 -1.08 -8.03 4.16
N LEU A 7 -1.97 -8.86 3.64
CA LEU A 7 -3.37 -8.49 3.43
C LEU A 7 -4.02 -8.14 4.78
N GLY A 8 -4.72 -7.01 4.82
CA GLY A 8 -5.35 -6.50 6.04
C GLY A 8 -4.40 -5.73 6.97
N GLU A 9 -3.10 -5.65 6.65
CA GLU A 9 -2.16 -4.83 7.39
C GLU A 9 -2.53 -3.35 7.27
N ARG A 10 -2.45 -2.62 8.39
CA ARG A 10 -2.64 -1.17 8.43
C ARG A 10 -1.30 -0.46 8.24
N VAL A 11 -1.24 0.43 7.26
CA VAL A 11 -0.05 1.21 6.90
C VAL A 11 -0.35 2.70 6.94
N VAL A 12 0.69 3.51 7.15
CA VAL A 12 0.61 4.98 7.08
C VAL A 12 1.33 5.45 5.83
N ILE A 13 0.63 6.13 4.93
CA ILE A 13 1.17 6.65 3.66
C ILE A 13 0.64 8.08 3.49
N ARG A 14 1.55 9.05 3.33
CA ARG A 14 1.23 10.48 3.22
C ARG A 14 0.30 10.96 4.36
N ASP A 15 0.68 10.62 5.59
CA ASP A 15 -0.02 10.95 6.84
C ASP A 15 -1.49 10.46 6.92
N CYS A 16 -1.85 9.49 6.08
CA CYS A 16 -3.16 8.86 6.10
C CYS A 16 -3.02 7.37 6.43
N GLU A 17 -4.00 6.83 7.16
CA GLU A 17 -4.07 5.40 7.45
C GLU A 17 -4.79 4.68 6.31
N TRP A 18 -4.23 3.53 5.91
CA TRP A 18 -4.76 2.70 4.85
C TRP A 18 -4.71 1.23 5.25
N ILE A 19 -5.59 0.40 4.68
CA ILE A 19 -5.55 -1.05 4.79
C ILE A 19 -5.04 -1.67 3.49
N VAL A 20 -4.09 -2.61 3.59
CA VAL A 20 -3.54 -3.32 2.44
C VAL A 20 -4.55 -4.34 1.91
N ARG A 21 -4.92 -4.20 0.63
CA ARG A 21 -5.78 -5.14 -0.11
C ARG A 21 -5.01 -6.03 -1.08
N ARG A 22 -3.81 -5.62 -1.46
CA ARG A 22 -2.89 -6.41 -2.30
C ARG A 22 -1.47 -5.85 -2.20
N ALA A 23 -0.47 -6.72 -2.23
CA ALA A 23 0.93 -6.35 -2.33
C ALA A 23 1.57 -7.16 -3.47
N ASP A 24 1.80 -6.51 -4.60
CA ASP A 24 2.42 -7.13 -5.77
C ASP A 24 3.91 -6.80 -5.80
N PRO A 25 4.81 -7.76 -6.03
CA PRO A 25 6.22 -7.45 -6.26
C PRO A 25 6.39 -6.60 -7.52
N SER A 26 7.35 -5.68 -7.48
CA SER A 26 7.75 -4.82 -8.58
C SER A 26 9.14 -5.21 -9.10
N ASP A 27 9.46 -4.85 -10.34
CA ASP A 27 10.71 -5.23 -11.03
C ASP A 27 11.96 -4.58 -10.39
N ASP A 28 11.78 -3.49 -9.63
CA ASP A 28 12.80 -2.78 -8.85
C ASP A 28 13.09 -3.43 -7.47
N GLY A 29 12.52 -4.60 -7.23
CA GLY A 29 12.60 -5.31 -5.96
C GLY A 29 11.81 -4.62 -4.83
N GLY A 30 10.91 -3.69 -5.16
CA GLY A 30 9.90 -3.13 -4.27
C GLY A 30 8.56 -3.87 -4.35
N TYR A 31 7.51 -3.19 -3.90
CA TYR A 31 6.13 -3.64 -4.07
C TYR A 31 5.24 -2.51 -4.57
N VAL A 32 4.17 -2.88 -5.27
CA VAL A 32 3.00 -2.04 -5.51
C VAL A 32 1.91 -2.43 -4.53
N LEU A 33 1.57 -1.52 -3.62
CA LEU A 33 0.48 -1.72 -2.66
C LEU A 33 -0.82 -1.22 -3.25
N THR A 34 -1.85 -2.07 -3.27
CA THR A 34 -3.24 -1.64 -3.45
C THR A 34 -3.88 -1.51 -2.08
N VAL A 35 -4.44 -0.35 -1.79
CA VAL A 35 -4.94 -0.02 -0.46
C VAL A 35 -6.32 0.64 -0.49
N GLU A 36 -7.04 0.54 0.62
CA GLU A 36 -8.27 1.31 0.89
C GLU A 36 -8.05 2.23 2.09
N GLY A 37 -8.60 3.44 2.00
CA GLY A 37 -8.40 4.47 3.02
C GLY A 37 -9.22 4.22 4.28
N LEU A 38 -8.57 4.38 5.43
CA LEU A 38 -9.17 4.25 6.76
C LEU A 38 -9.35 5.60 7.46
N SER A 39 -8.37 6.51 7.35
CA SER A 39 -8.50 7.84 7.96
C SER A 39 -9.51 8.71 7.21
N GLU A 40 -10.10 9.67 7.93
CA GLU A 40 -11.21 10.50 7.42
C GLU A 40 -10.92 11.14 6.05
N LEU A 41 -9.69 11.66 5.86
CA LEU A 41 -9.26 12.33 4.62
C LEU A 41 -9.29 11.42 3.37
N VAL A 42 -9.18 10.11 3.58
CA VAL A 42 -9.08 9.10 2.52
C VAL A 42 -10.17 8.02 2.61
N SER A 43 -11.11 8.16 3.54
CA SER A 43 -12.22 7.24 3.70
C SER A 43 -13.00 7.08 2.37
N GLY A 44 -13.27 5.82 2.00
CA GLY A 44 -13.92 5.47 0.74
C GLY A 44 -13.04 5.59 -0.50
N LYS A 45 -11.76 5.96 -0.38
CA LYS A 45 -10.81 6.00 -1.50
C LYS A 45 -10.02 4.71 -1.58
N SER A 46 -9.75 4.28 -2.81
CA SER A 46 -8.76 3.25 -3.12
C SER A 46 -7.57 3.88 -3.84
N ALA A 47 -6.36 3.40 -3.55
CA ALA A 47 -5.14 3.93 -4.16
C ALA A 47 -4.11 2.83 -4.42
N ARG A 48 -3.15 3.14 -5.29
CA ARG A 48 -1.95 2.33 -5.51
C ARG A 48 -0.71 3.16 -5.18
N PHE A 49 0.20 2.57 -4.43
CA PHE A 49 1.46 3.20 -4.05
C PHE A 49 2.64 2.30 -4.40
N LEU A 50 3.67 2.92 -4.97
CA LEU A 50 4.97 2.29 -5.16
C LEU A 50 5.82 2.50 -3.91
N ILE A 51 6.50 1.45 -3.46
CA ILE A 51 7.42 1.54 -2.31
C ILE A 51 8.77 2.12 -2.71
N LYS A 52 9.16 1.93 -3.96
CA LYS A 52 10.35 2.50 -4.59
C LYS A 52 9.92 3.16 -5.89
N LEU A 53 10.68 4.17 -6.33
CA LEU A 53 10.43 4.79 -7.64
C LEU A 53 10.99 3.87 -8.73
N GLU A 54 10.20 3.68 -9.78
CA GLU A 54 10.67 3.08 -11.02
C GLU A 54 11.70 4.04 -11.67
N GLU A 55 12.83 3.51 -12.15
CA GLU A 55 13.86 4.29 -12.89
C GLU A 55 13.40 4.68 -14.31
#